data_AF-A0A4D6PLX6-F1
#
_entry.id   AF-A0A4D6PLX6-F1
#
_cell.length_a   1.000
_cell.length_b   1.000
_cell.length_c   1.000
_cell.angle_alpha   90.00
_cell.angle_beta   90.00
_cell.angle_gamma   90.00
#
_symmetry.space_group_name_H-M   'P 1'
#
loop_
_entity.id
_entity.type
_entity.pdbx_description
1 polymer ?
#
loop_
_entity_poly.entity_id
_entity_poly.type
_entity_poly.pdbx_seq_one_letter_code
_entity_poly.pdbx_strand_id
1 'polypeptide(L)' 'STDKHPPKSWGDVETLGNLDPAGEFVVSTRVRCGRSLEGYPFNPCLTEAQYKEMEEKV' A
#
# COMPACT_ATOMS: atom_id res chain seq x y z
N SER A 1 14.30 1.35 23.57
CA SER A 1 13.81 0.19 22.80
C SER A 1 14.80 -0.08 21.68
N THR A 2 15.11 -1.35 21.43
CA THR A 2 16.08 -1.83 20.42
C THR A 2 15.39 -2.48 19.22
N ASP A 3 14.08 -2.32 19.12
CA ASP A 3 13.26 -3.01 18.12
C ASP A 3 13.42 -2.36 16.74
N LYS A 4 13.34 -3.19 15.70
CA LYS A 4 13.37 -2.77 14.29
C LYS A 4 12.20 -3.39 13.55
N HIS A 5 11.69 -2.68 12.54
CA HIS A 5 10.65 -3.22 11.67
C HIS A 5 11.19 -4.48 10.93
N PRO A 6 10.42 -5.57 10.87
CA PRO A 6 10.84 -6.77 10.16
C PRO A 6 10.95 -6.55 8.65
N PRO A 7 11.65 -7.42 7.91
CA PRO A 7 11.58 -7.43 6.46
C PRO A 7 10.14 -7.61 5.95
N LYS A 8 9.84 -7.08 4.77
CA LYS A 8 8.54 -7.28 4.12
C LYS A 8 8.28 -8.77 3.88
N SER A 9 7.16 -9.27 4.39
CA SER A 9 6.65 -10.63 4.13
C SER A 9 5.17 -10.56 3.75
N TRP A 10 4.78 -11.21 2.66
CA TRP A 10 3.37 -11.33 2.26
C TRP A 10 2.69 -12.59 2.85
N GLY A 11 3.47 -13.50 3.43
CA GLY A 11 2.97 -14.82 3.84
C GLY A 11 2.69 -15.74 2.65
N ASP A 12 1.98 -16.83 2.92
CA ASP A 12 1.49 -17.76 1.91
C ASP A 12 0.07 -17.36 1.47
N VAL A 13 -0.06 -16.86 0.24
CA VAL A 13 -1.33 -16.35 -0.30
C VAL A 13 -2.34 -17.48 -0.52
N GLU A 14 -1.89 -18.72 -0.72
CA GLU A 14 -2.76 -19.88 -0.93
C GLU A 14 -3.55 -20.25 0.34
N THR A 15 -3.14 -19.72 1.50
CA THR A 15 -3.88 -19.87 2.75
C THR A 15 -5.08 -18.94 2.86
N LEU A 16 -5.19 -17.94 1.97
CA LEU A 16 -6.29 -16.99 1.98
C LEU A 16 -7.50 -17.56 1.24
N GLY A 17 -8.68 -17.52 1.87
CA GLY A 17 -9.93 -18.05 1.33
C GLY A 17 -11.01 -17.00 1.07
N ASN A 18 -12.09 -17.42 0.42
CA ASN A 18 -13.29 -16.58 0.27
C ASN A 18 -13.95 -16.36 1.65
N LEU A 19 -14.13 -15.09 2.02
CA LEU A 19 -14.73 -14.69 3.29
C LEU A 19 -16.24 -14.89 3.34
N ASP A 20 -16.90 -15.03 2.18
CA ASP A 20 -18.34 -15.24 2.09
C ASP A 20 -18.70 -16.16 0.92
N PRO A 21 -18.60 -17.50 1.12
CA PRO A 21 -18.98 -18.47 0.09
C PRO A 21 -20.48 -18.47 -0.25
N ALA A 22 -21.34 -18.06 0.68
CA ALA A 22 -22.79 -18.03 0.49
C ALA A 22 -23.27 -16.72 -0.18
N GLY A 23 -22.47 -15.67 -0.14
CA GLY A 23 -22.77 -14.38 -0.76
C GLY A 23 -23.84 -13.57 -0.03
N GLU A 24 -24.03 -13.83 1.26
CA GLU A 24 -25.11 -13.25 2.06
C GLU A 24 -24.71 -11.94 2.76
N PHE A 25 -23.42 -11.65 2.87
CA PHE A 25 -22.91 -10.61 3.77
C PHE A 25 -21.92 -9.64 3.12
N VAL A 26 -20.99 -10.13 2.29
CA VAL A 26 -19.86 -9.32 1.81
C VAL A 26 -20.20 -8.65 0.47
N VAL A 27 -20.36 -7.33 0.49
CA VAL A 27 -20.54 -6.51 -0.72
C VAL A 27 -19.22 -6.32 -1.48
N SER A 28 -18.12 -6.06 -0.77
CA SER A 28 -16.79 -5.94 -1.37
C SER A 28 -15.67 -6.12 -0.34
N THR A 29 -14.51 -6.62 -0.79
CA THR A 29 -13.28 -6.71 0.02
C THR A 29 -12.19 -5.87 -0.63
N ARG A 30 -11.49 -5.02 0.14
CA ARG A 30 -10.44 -4.12 -0.37
C ARG A 30 -9.24 -4.05 0.56
N VAL A 31 -8.05 -4.31 0.01
CA VAL A 31 -6.75 -4.17 0.69
C VAL A 31 -5.87 -3.20 -0.10
N ARG A 32 -5.13 -2.32 0.59
CA ARG A 32 -4.22 -1.34 -0.05
C ARG A 32 -2.96 -1.14 0.76
N CYS A 33 -1.87 -0.75 0.09
CA CYS A 33 -0.60 -0.38 0.70
C CYS A 33 -0.20 1.05 0.29
N GLY A 34 0.46 1.77 1.20
CA GLY A 34 1.11 3.05 0.88
C GLY A 34 2.58 2.85 0.53
N ARG A 35 3.09 3.61 -0.44
CA ARG A 35 4.51 3.72 -0.77
C ARG A 35 4.84 5.19 -1.00
N SER A 36 6.10 5.52 -0.85
CA SER A 36 6.64 6.86 -1.10
C SER A 36 7.82 6.70 -2.05
N LEU A 37 7.97 7.65 -2.98
CA LEU A 37 9.05 7.64 -3.94
C LEU A 37 10.32 8.17 -3.26
N GLU A 38 11.39 7.39 -3.30
CA GLU A 38 12.69 7.83 -2.79
C GLU A 38 13.16 9.08 -3.56
N GLY A 39 13.72 10.05 -2.84
CA GLY A 39 14.14 11.34 -3.41
C GLY A 39 13.05 12.42 -3.45
N TYR A 40 11.78 12.08 -3.18
CA TYR A 40 10.68 13.03 -3.08
C TYR A 40 10.24 13.19 -1.62
N PRO A 41 10.14 14.42 -1.08
CA PRO A 41 9.62 14.62 0.26
C PRO A 41 8.10 14.38 0.29
N PHE A 42 7.50 14.42 1.48
CA PHE A 42 6.04 14.35 1.61
C PHE A 42 5.37 15.66 1.18
N ASN A 43 4.05 15.57 0.94
CA ASN A 43 3.21 16.66 0.41
C ASN A 43 3.47 18.07 0.98
N PRO A 44 3.70 18.28 2.29
CA PRO A 44 3.98 19.62 2.82
C PRO A 44 5.25 20.29 2.25
N CYS A 45 6.16 19.52 1.68
CA CYS A 45 7.44 19.97 1.16
C CYS A 45 7.61 19.72 -0.35
N LEU A 46 6.57 19.21 -1.02
CA LEU A 46 6.59 19.01 -2.47
C LEU A 46 6.29 20.33 -3.19
N THR A 47 7.05 20.59 -4.23
CA THR A 47 6.78 21.66 -5.20
C THR A 47 5.86 21.17 -6.31
N GLU A 48 5.18 22.09 -7.01
CA GLU A 48 4.33 21.73 -8.16
C GLU A 48 5.10 20.97 -9.26
N ALA A 49 6.35 21.38 -9.53
CA ALA A 49 7.21 20.69 -10.48
C ALA A 49 7.46 19.23 -10.05
N GLN A 50 7.76 19.00 -8.77
CA GLN A 50 7.93 17.65 -8.23
C GLN A 50 6.65 16.82 -8.31
N TYR A 51 5.45 17.41 -8.13
CA TYR A 51 4.20 16.69 -8.35
C TYR A 51 4.05 16.21 -9.80
N LYS A 52 4.35 17.07 -10.79
CA LYS A 52 4.30 16.70 -12.21
C LYS A 52 5.33 15.62 -12.57
N GLU A 53 6.54 15.74 -12.04
CA GLU A 53 7.57 14.70 -12.22
C GLU A 53 7.16 13.36 -11.60
N MET A 54 6.52 13.37 -10.43
CA MET A 54 6.02 12.15 -9.78
C MET A 54 4.88 11.53 -10.57
N GLU A 55 3.98 12.34 -11.14
CA GLU A 55 2.88 11.88 -11.99
C GLU A 55 3.38 11.20 -13.27
N GLU A 56 4.41 11.74 -13.93
CA GLU A 56 4.99 11.10 -15.12
C GLU A 56 5.73 9.79 -14.82
N LYS A 57 6.21 9.61 -13.58
CA LYS A 57 7.02 8.45 -13.16
C LYS A 57 6.22 7.26 -12.64
N VAL A 58 4.94 7.45 -12.28
CA VAL A 58 4.07 6.44 -11.66
C VAL A 58 3.01 5.98 -12.66
#